data_AF-A0A849DIW4-F1
#
_entry.id   AF-A0A849DIW4-F1
#
_cell.length_a   1.000
_cell.length_b   1.000
_cell.length_c   1.000
_cell.angle_alpha   90.00
_cell.angle_beta   90.00
_cell.angle_gamma   90.00
#
_symmetry.space_group_name_H-M   'P 1'
#
loop_
_entity.id
_entity.type
_entity.pdbx_description
1 polymer ?
#
loop_
_entity_poly.entity_id
_entity_poly.type
_entity_poly.pdbx_seq_one_letter_code
_entity_poly.pdbx_strand_id
1 'polypeptide(L)'
;MSTHEPARLRNGTRDDGQREIVAEAFVPLLRTVLGQRLPVRIEFWDGSGLGPDNGPGTLRVHSAGAVRRMMWATGELGLSRAFVAGDIDLDGDVPTMLRALQSAVPG
;
A
#
# COMPACT_ATOMS: atom_id res chain seq x y z
N MET A 1 -45.36 29.08 -0.24
CA MET A 1 -45.27 27.71 0.33
C MET A 1 -43.93 27.11 -0.08
N SER A 2 -43.34 26.36 0.84
CA SER A 2 -41.91 26.09 1.01
C SER A 2 -41.13 25.43 -0.14
N THR A 3 -39.91 25.94 -0.28
CA THR A 3 -38.63 25.30 -0.62
C THR A 3 -38.54 23.78 -0.41
N HIS A 4 -38.00 23.07 -1.40
CA HIS A 4 -37.01 22.02 -1.14
C HIS A 4 -36.10 21.79 -2.36
N GLU A 5 -34.98 22.51 -2.36
CA GLU A 5 -33.78 22.16 -3.13
C GLU A 5 -33.07 21.00 -2.39
N PRO A 6 -32.86 19.82 -3.00
CA PRO A 6 -32.11 18.77 -2.36
C PRO A 6 -30.63 19.16 -2.31
N ALA A 7 -30.13 19.30 -1.08
CA ALA A 7 -28.76 19.61 -0.73
C ALA A 7 -27.76 18.68 -1.44
N ARG A 8 -26.86 19.26 -2.23
CA ARG A 8 -25.58 18.61 -2.56
C ARG A 8 -24.78 18.47 -1.27
N LEU A 9 -24.80 17.27 -0.68
CA LEU A 9 -23.90 16.94 0.42
C LEU A 9 -22.47 16.83 -0.13
N ARG A 10 -21.72 17.92 0.06
CA ARG A 10 -20.26 17.98 -0.05
C ARG A 10 -19.71 17.25 1.17
N ASN A 11 -19.15 16.05 0.99
CA ASN A 11 -18.53 15.29 2.08
C ASN A 11 -17.13 14.77 1.73
N GLY A 12 -16.34 15.52 0.95
CA GLY A 12 -15.05 15.07 0.38
C GLY A 12 -13.82 15.76 0.97
N THR A 13 -13.68 15.85 2.30
CA THR A 13 -12.44 16.46 2.87
C THR A 13 -11.98 15.84 4.20
N ARG A 14 -12.83 15.06 4.89
CA ARG A 14 -12.44 14.38 6.15
C ARG A 14 -12.00 12.93 5.96
N ASP A 15 -12.42 12.26 4.88
CA ASP A 15 -12.04 10.87 4.58
C ASP A 15 -10.63 10.81 3.98
N ASP A 16 -10.29 11.71 3.05
CA ASP A 16 -9.02 11.67 2.32
C ASP A 16 -7.80 11.82 3.21
N GLY A 17 -7.86 12.70 4.23
CA GLY A 17 -6.75 12.88 5.19
C GLY A 17 -6.62 11.74 6.20
N GLN A 18 -7.66 10.94 6.42
CA GLN A 18 -7.61 9.75 7.27
C GLN A 18 -7.14 8.52 6.47
N ARG A 19 -7.48 8.47 5.17
CA ARG A 19 -6.94 7.57 4.14
C ARG A 19 -5.49 7.89 3.75
N GLU A 20 -4.74 8.69 4.50
CA GLU A 20 -3.31 8.92 4.23
C GLU A 20 -2.43 8.48 5.43
N ILE A 21 -3.07 8.19 6.57
CA ILE A 21 -2.38 8.00 7.87
C ILE A 21 -1.59 6.70 7.90
N VAL A 22 -2.13 5.59 7.39
CA VAL A 22 -1.40 4.31 7.41
C VAL A 22 -0.21 4.36 6.47
N ALA A 23 -0.39 4.83 5.24
CA ALA A 23 0.69 5.05 4.29
C ALA A 23 1.85 5.84 4.90
N GLU A 24 1.57 7.03 5.43
CA GLU A 24 2.58 7.89 6.06
C GLU A 24 3.32 7.20 7.21
N ALA A 25 2.60 6.47 8.07
CA ALA A 25 3.22 5.72 9.17
C ALA A 25 4.20 4.64 8.71
N PHE A 26 4.04 4.13 7.47
CA PHE A 26 4.90 3.09 6.89
C PHE A 26 6.09 3.63 6.09
N VAL A 27 6.13 4.94 5.79
CA VAL A 27 7.23 5.56 5.02
C VAL A 27 8.61 5.23 5.61
N PRO A 28 8.87 5.32 6.93
CA PRO A 28 10.19 5.03 7.47
C PRO A 28 10.63 3.59 7.22
N LEU A 29 9.72 2.62 7.44
CA LEU A 29 9.98 1.20 7.22
C LEU A 29 10.24 0.90 5.75
N LEU A 30 9.38 1.40 4.86
CA LEU A 30 9.52 1.19 3.43
C LEU A 30 10.82 1.79 2.89
N ARG A 31 11.25 2.94 3.40
CA ARG A 31 12.55 3.53 3.04
C ARG A 31 13.74 2.68 3.48
N THR A 32 13.64 2.04 4.63
CA THR A 32 14.68 1.12 5.11
C THR A 32 14.78 -0.13 4.25
N VAL A 33 13.64 -0.67 3.82
CA VAL A 33 13.58 -1.97 3.10
C VAL A 33 13.72 -1.82 1.58
N LEU A 34 13.16 -0.77 0.98
CA LEU A 34 13.08 -0.59 -0.48
C LEU A 34 13.83 0.65 -0.97
N GLY A 35 14.49 1.39 -0.07
CA GLY A 35 15.19 2.64 -0.40
C GLY A 35 14.25 3.84 -0.60
N GLN A 36 14.82 4.95 -1.09
CA GLN A 36 14.12 6.24 -1.13
C GLN A 36 13.04 6.36 -2.21
N ARG A 37 13.06 5.50 -3.24
CA ARG A 37 12.10 5.50 -4.34
C ARG A 37 11.40 4.16 -4.40
N LEU A 38 10.09 4.17 -4.19
CA LEU A 38 9.29 2.96 -4.29
C LEU A 38 9.17 2.53 -5.76
N PRO A 39 9.48 1.27 -6.10
CA PRO A 39 9.44 0.78 -7.48
C PRO A 39 8.02 0.51 -7.99
N VAL A 40 7.04 0.41 -7.09
CA VAL A 40 5.62 0.11 -7.36
C VAL A 40 4.74 0.98 -6.46
N ARG A 41 3.46 1.14 -6.83
CA ARG A 41 2.45 1.68 -5.92
C ARG A 41 2.21 0.67 -4.81
N ILE A 42 2.11 1.12 -3.57
CA ILE A 42 1.71 0.31 -2.41
C ILE A 42 0.43 0.91 -1.87
N GLU A 43 -0.63 0.11 -1.78
CA GLU A 43 -1.92 0.52 -1.20
C GLU A 43 -2.21 -0.27 0.06
N PHE A 44 -2.69 0.38 1.11
CA PHE A 44 -2.99 -0.21 2.39
C PHE A 44 -4.50 -0.40 2.58
N TRP A 45 -4.87 -1.16 3.61
CA TRP A 45 -6.26 -1.55 3.91
C TRP A 45 -7.18 -0.38 4.27
N ASP A 46 -6.64 0.80 4.59
CA ASP A 46 -7.41 2.03 4.79
C ASP A 46 -7.62 2.82 3.49
N GLY A 47 -7.14 2.31 2.35
CA GLY A 47 -7.19 2.98 1.05
C GLY A 47 -6.05 3.95 0.79
N SER A 48 -5.16 4.15 1.78
CA SER A 48 -3.96 4.98 1.63
C SER A 48 -2.94 4.33 0.71
N GLY A 49 -2.09 5.12 0.05
CA GLY A 49 -1.03 4.52 -0.76
C GLY A 49 0.16 5.43 -1.03
N LEU A 50 1.28 4.78 -1.38
CA LEU A 50 2.57 5.41 -1.63
C LEU A 50 3.17 4.90 -2.94
N GLY A 51 4.01 5.70 -3.57
CA GLY A 51 4.75 5.31 -4.77
C GLY A 51 4.08 5.80 -6.06
N PRO A 52 4.64 5.43 -7.21
CA PRO A 52 4.25 5.99 -8.51
C PRO A 52 2.91 5.43 -9.00
N ASP A 53 1.98 6.31 -9.38
CA ASP A 53 0.67 5.93 -9.96
C ASP A 53 0.79 5.37 -11.40
N ASN A 54 1.91 5.62 -12.07
CA ASN A 54 2.23 5.14 -13.42
C ASN A 54 3.35 4.09 -13.44
N GLY A 55 3.54 3.37 -12.32
CA GLY A 55 4.48 2.26 -12.20
C GLY A 55 3.99 0.96 -12.87
N PRO A 56 4.74 -0.14 -12.73
CA PRO A 56 4.39 -1.42 -13.35
C PRO A 56 3.19 -2.12 -12.69
N GLY A 57 2.70 -1.61 -11.56
CA GLY A 57 1.49 -2.09 -10.89
C GLY A 57 1.38 -1.63 -9.42
N THR A 58 0.39 -2.19 -8.73
CA THR A 58 0.05 -1.90 -7.33
C THR A 58 0.16 -3.15 -6.46
N LEU A 59 0.92 -3.04 -5.36
CA LEU A 59 0.95 -4.00 -4.26
C LEU A 59 -0.08 -3.57 -3.21
N ARG A 60 -1.13 -4.36 -3.01
CA ARG A 60 -2.17 -4.11 -2.00
C ARG A 60 -1.83 -4.86 -0.72
N VAL A 61 -1.92 -4.20 0.43
CA VAL A 61 -1.69 -4.77 1.77
C VAL A 61 -3.04 -4.86 2.48
N HIS A 62 -3.48 -6.07 2.82
CA HIS A 62 -4.86 -6.29 3.28
C HIS A 62 -5.06 -6.15 4.79
N SER A 63 -3.99 -6.14 5.61
CA SER A 63 -4.15 -6.02 7.08
C SER A 63 -2.89 -5.57 7.82
N ALA A 64 -3.05 -4.75 8.88
CA ALA A 64 -1.98 -4.45 9.84
C ALA A 64 -1.45 -5.70 10.56
N GLY A 65 -2.34 -6.68 10.79
CA GLY A 65 -1.98 -7.94 11.43
C GLY A 65 -1.00 -8.76 10.58
N ALA A 66 -1.09 -8.62 9.26
CA ALA A 66 -0.17 -9.22 8.30
C ALA A 66 1.25 -8.71 8.47
N VAL A 67 1.40 -7.38 8.44
CA VAL A 67 2.69 -6.69 8.59
C VAL A 67 3.35 -7.11 9.90
N ARG A 68 2.57 -7.16 10.99
CA ARG A 68 3.09 -7.61 12.28
C ARG A 68 3.60 -9.05 12.20
N ARG A 69 2.87 -9.99 11.57
CA ARG A 69 3.33 -11.37 11.39
C ARG A 69 4.57 -11.48 10.50
N MET A 70 4.66 -10.66 9.44
CA MET A 70 5.85 -10.59 8.58
C MET A 70 7.09 -10.14 9.35
N MET A 71 6.96 -9.14 10.23
CA MET A 71 8.08 -8.65 11.05
C MET A 71 8.63 -9.70 12.03
N TRP A 72 7.80 -10.66 12.48
CA TRP A 72 8.24 -11.76 13.37
C TRP A 72 8.72 -13.01 12.59
N ALA A 73 8.69 -13.00 11.26
CA ALA A 73 9.18 -14.07 10.39
C ALA A 73 10.37 -13.57 9.55
N THR A 74 11.55 -13.48 10.16
CA THR A 74 12.78 -12.99 9.51
C THR A 74 13.33 -14.01 8.49
N GLY A 75 13.41 -13.62 7.21
CA GLY A 75 14.12 -14.34 6.12
C GLY A 75 13.56 -14.06 4.70
N GLU A 76 14.24 -14.54 3.65
CA GLU A 76 13.86 -14.49 2.20
C GLU A 76 12.40 -14.91 1.91
N LEU A 77 11.77 -15.62 2.84
CA LEU A 77 10.39 -16.11 2.75
C LEU A 77 9.35 -15.08 3.21
N GLY A 78 9.75 -13.88 3.64
CA GLY A 78 8.82 -12.87 4.19
C GLY A 78 7.80 -12.38 3.17
N LEU A 79 8.23 -12.06 1.94
CA LEU A 79 7.35 -11.61 0.87
C LEU A 79 6.51 -12.75 0.29
N SER A 80 7.12 -13.93 0.08
CA SER A 80 6.43 -15.12 -0.40
C SER A 80 5.37 -15.64 0.57
N ARG A 81 5.64 -15.60 1.89
CA ARG A 81 4.63 -15.95 2.91
C ARG A 81 3.54 -14.89 3.01
N ALA A 82 3.86 -13.61 2.83
CA ALA A 82 2.83 -12.57 2.76
C ALA A 82 1.89 -12.79 1.57
N PHE A 83 2.44 -13.12 0.40
CA PHE A 83 1.63 -13.45 -0.77
C PHE A 83 0.79 -14.73 -0.54
N VAL A 84 1.41 -15.80 -0.02
CA VAL A 84 0.72 -17.09 0.24
C VAL A 84 -0.30 -17.00 1.38
N ALA A 85 -0.09 -16.13 2.36
CA ALA A 85 -1.03 -15.88 3.45
C ALA A 85 -2.24 -15.04 3.01
N GLY A 86 -2.28 -14.53 1.77
CA GLY A 86 -3.30 -13.59 1.30
C GLY A 86 -3.20 -12.20 1.94
N ASP A 87 -2.04 -11.92 2.53
CA ASP A 87 -1.76 -10.69 3.26
C ASP A 87 -1.40 -9.53 2.30
N ILE A 88 -0.95 -9.88 1.08
CA ILE A 88 -0.70 -8.95 -0.03
C ILE A 88 -1.24 -9.48 -1.36
N ASP A 89 -1.64 -8.57 -2.24
CA ASP A 89 -2.05 -8.85 -3.62
C ASP A 89 -1.26 -7.97 -4.60
N LEU A 90 -1.05 -8.46 -5.82
CA LEU A 90 -0.29 -7.77 -6.87
C LEU A 90 -1.18 -7.59 -8.10
N ASP A 91 -1.46 -6.33 -8.43
CA ASP A 91 -2.24 -5.94 -9.61
C ASP A 91 -1.32 -5.24 -10.62
N GLY A 92 -1.26 -5.74 -11.86
CA GLY A 92 -0.40 -5.21 -12.93
C GLY A 92 0.50 -6.26 -13.57
N ASP A 93 1.66 -5.83 -14.11
CA ASP A 93 2.67 -6.73 -14.68
C ASP A 93 3.47 -7.39 -13.54
N VAL A 94 2.92 -8.47 -12.99
CA VAL A 94 3.48 -9.20 -11.83
C VAL A 94 4.95 -9.57 -12.03
N PRO A 95 5.40 -10.16 -13.16
CA PRO A 95 6.82 -10.42 -13.39
C PRO A 95 7.70 -9.16 -13.31
N THR A 96 7.25 -8.04 -13.86
CA THR A 96 8.00 -6.78 -13.81
C THR A 96 7.99 -6.17 -12.42
N MET A 97 6.86 -6.23 -11.71
CA MET A 97 6.77 -5.79 -10.31
C MET A 97 7.71 -6.58 -9.40
N LEU A 98 7.75 -7.91 -9.53
CA LEU A 98 8.65 -8.76 -8.73
C LEU A 98 10.13 -8.43 -9.00
N ARG A 99 10.53 -8.25 -10.26
CA ARG A 99 11.89 -7.81 -10.62
C ARG A 99 12.24 -6.45 -10.03
N ALA A 100 11.30 -5.51 -10.09
CA ALA A 100 11.50 -4.16 -9.57
C ALA A 100 11.62 -4.15 -8.03
N LEU A 101 10.81 -4.96 -7.33
CA LEU A 101 10.89 -5.15 -5.88
C LEU A 101 12.22 -5.80 -5.45
N GLN A 102 12.64 -6.87 -6.14
CA GLN A 102 13.91 -7.56 -5.87
C GLN A 102 15.12 -6.63 -6.04
N SER A 103 15.08 -5.76 -7.05
CA SER A 103 16.16 -4.80 -7.32
C SER A 103 16.21 -3.64 -6.31
N ALA A 104 15.12 -3.39 -5.59
CA ALA A 104 15.01 -2.30 -4.62
C ALA A 104 15.44 -2.69 -3.21
N VAL A 105 15.47 -3.99 -2.88
CA VAL A 105 15.94 -4.47 -1.59
C VAL A 105 17.47 -4.35 -1.54
N PRO A 106 18.04 -3.59 -0.60
CA PRO A 106 19.49 -3.57 -0.40
C PRO A 106 19.92 -4.95 0.12
N GLY A 107 20.89 -5.56 -0.57
CA GLY A 107 21.53 -6.81 -0.16
C GLY A 107 22.48 -6.66 1.02
#